data_AF-S4PAL4-F1
#
_entry.id   AF-S4PAL4-F1
#
_cell.length_a   1.000
_cell.length_b   1.000
_cell.length_c   1.000
_cell.angle_alpha   90.00
_cell.angle_beta   90.00
_cell.angle_gamma   90.00
#
_symmetry.space_group_name_H-M   'P 1'
#
loop_
_entity.id
_entity.type
_entity.pdbx_description
1 polymer ?
#
loop_
_entity_poly.entity_id
_entity_poly.type
_entity_poly.pdbx_seq_one_letter_code
_entity_poly.pdbx_strand_id
1 'polypeptide(L)'
;MLLSYLINLTYIVLRKCSGEKIDSDPSIDRLVEIRTVLEKIRPIDSKLKYQIDKLVKTAVVGTAEDDPQSYHANPGNLVSKTQNSDDDSSTESESTDKKDKSGKSNIYIPPKLAAVHFDDSISRSESEKKNKERAKKQYLNSSVMRELREEYSEAPMEMSTGNHVKHSISKYEQEKTEYE
;
A
#
# COMPACT_ATOMS: atom_id res chain seq x y z
N MET A 1 -20.98 -9.86 -29.26
CA MET A 1 -22.19 -9.88 -28.39
C MET A 1 -23.36 -9.13 -28.99
N LEU A 2 -23.29 -7.81 -29.23
CA LEU A 2 -24.39 -7.07 -29.87
C LEU A 2 -24.72 -7.58 -31.28
N LEU A 3 -23.70 -7.88 -32.09
CA LEU A 3 -23.87 -8.45 -33.43
C LEU A 3 -24.60 -9.80 -33.37
N SER A 4 -24.22 -10.67 -32.43
CA SER A 4 -24.85 -11.98 -32.21
C SER A 4 -26.32 -11.84 -31.77
N TYR A 5 -26.65 -10.82 -30.97
CA TYR A 5 -28.03 -10.50 -30.62
C TYR A 5 -28.85 -10.12 -31.86
N LEU A 6 -28.32 -9.22 -32.69
CA LEU A 6 -28.98 -8.78 -33.92
C LEU A 6 -29.18 -9.92 -34.91
N ILE A 7 -28.20 -10.80 -35.08
CA ILE A 7 -28.30 -11.96 -35.98
C ILE A 7 -29.41 -12.93 -35.53
N ASN A 8 -29.47 -13.27 -34.23
CA ASN A 8 -30.52 -14.16 -33.71
C ASN A 8 -31.91 -13.49 -33.78
N LEU A 9 -31.97 -12.18 -33.55
CA LEU A 9 -33.22 -11.41 -33.65
C LEU A 9 -33.74 -11.37 -35.09
N THR A 10 -32.88 -11.05 -36.07
CA THR A 10 -33.28 -11.02 -37.49
C THR A 10 -33.63 -12.40 -38.01
N TYR A 11 -32.95 -13.45 -37.55
CA TYR A 11 -33.27 -14.84 -37.87
C TYR A 11 -34.68 -15.23 -37.40
N ILE A 12 -35.07 -14.85 -36.17
CA ILE A 12 -36.42 -15.10 -35.66
C ILE A 12 -37.45 -14.28 -36.43
N VAL A 13 -37.17 -13.00 -36.73
CA VAL A 13 -38.07 -12.14 -37.51
C VAL A 13 -38.29 -12.72 -38.91
N LEU A 14 -37.23 -13.15 -39.59
CA LEU A 14 -37.32 -13.80 -40.89
C LEU A 14 -38.23 -15.04 -40.83
N ARG A 15 -38.05 -15.88 -39.80
CA ARG A 15 -38.83 -17.11 -39.66
C ARG A 15 -40.31 -16.85 -39.37
N LYS A 16 -40.62 -15.79 -38.62
CA LYS A 16 -42.00 -15.27 -38.45
C LYS A 16 -42.60 -14.78 -39.75
N CYS A 17 -41.83 -14.06 -40.57
CA CYS A 17 -42.28 -13.56 -41.86
C CYS A 17 -42.53 -14.70 -42.87
N SER A 18 -41.76 -15.79 -42.79
CA SER A 18 -41.94 -17.00 -43.60
C SER A 18 -43.11 -17.89 -43.15
N GLY A 19 -43.78 -17.56 -42.03
CA GLY A 19 -44.92 -18.33 -41.51
C GLY A 19 -44.53 -19.64 -40.80
N GLU A 20 -43.25 -19.84 -40.51
CA GLU A 20 -42.75 -21.00 -39.78
C GLU A 20 -43.00 -20.83 -38.27
N LYS A 21 -43.26 -21.95 -37.59
CA LYS A 21 -43.42 -21.96 -36.13
C LYS A 21 -42.06 -21.74 -35.46
N ILE A 22 -42.04 -20.91 -34.43
CA ILE A 22 -40.83 -20.54 -33.68
C ILE A 22 -40.63 -21.43 -32.44
N ASP A 23 -41.54 -22.38 -32.22
CA ASP A 23 -41.58 -23.15 -30.97
C ASP A 23 -40.35 -24.07 -30.87
N SER A 24 -39.61 -23.96 -29.76
CA SER A 24 -38.39 -24.72 -29.45
C SER A 24 -37.12 -24.44 -30.29
N ASP A 25 -36.99 -23.26 -30.88
CA ASP A 25 -35.73 -22.93 -31.57
C ASP A 25 -34.62 -22.47 -30.60
N PRO A 26 -33.40 -23.03 -30.68
CA PRO A 26 -32.26 -22.63 -29.84
C PRO A 26 -31.89 -21.14 -29.94
N SER A 27 -32.29 -20.44 -31.00
CA SER A 27 -32.09 -19.00 -31.14
C SER A 27 -32.87 -18.19 -30.11
N ILE A 28 -33.99 -18.69 -29.59
CA ILE A 28 -34.75 -18.00 -28.52
C ILE A 28 -33.96 -18.05 -27.21
N ASP A 29 -33.46 -19.22 -26.82
CA ASP A 29 -32.68 -19.40 -25.60
C ASP A 29 -31.42 -18.53 -25.61
N ARG A 30 -30.70 -18.52 -26.75
CA ARG A 30 -29.55 -17.64 -26.96
C ARG A 30 -29.92 -16.16 -26.87
N LEU A 31 -31.09 -15.77 -27.37
CA LEU A 31 -31.56 -14.38 -27.30
C LEU A 31 -31.86 -13.96 -25.86
N VAL A 32 -32.50 -14.83 -25.09
CA VAL A 32 -32.78 -14.62 -23.66
C VAL A 32 -31.47 -14.51 -22.88
N GLU A 33 -30.53 -15.44 -23.10
CA GLU A 33 -29.21 -15.41 -22.47
C GLU A 33 -28.49 -14.08 -22.77
N ILE A 34 -28.33 -13.73 -24.05
CA ILE A 34 -27.64 -12.50 -24.43
C ILE A 34 -28.34 -11.27 -23.87
N ARG A 35 -29.68 -11.25 -23.83
CA ARG A 35 -30.44 -10.14 -23.23
C ARG A 35 -30.14 -10.00 -21.74
N THR A 36 -30.18 -11.10 -20.98
CA THR A 36 -29.89 -11.07 -19.54
C THR A 36 -28.47 -10.59 -19.27
N VAL A 37 -27.49 -11.04 -20.06
CA VAL A 37 -26.10 -10.58 -19.96
C VAL A 37 -25.99 -9.08 -20.22
N LEU A 38 -26.63 -8.56 -21.28
CA LEU A 38 -26.62 -7.12 -21.58
C LEU A 38 -27.27 -6.28 -20.48
N GLU A 39 -28.34 -6.77 -19.84
CA GLU A 39 -28.97 -6.08 -18.70
C GLU A 39 -28.04 -6.05 -17.48
N LYS A 40 -27.33 -7.15 -17.20
CA LYS A 40 -26.39 -7.25 -16.07
C LYS A 40 -25.08 -6.49 -16.27
N ILE A 41 -24.68 -6.20 -17.52
CA ILE A 41 -23.47 -5.43 -17.82
C ILE A 41 -23.66 -3.92 -17.57
N ARG A 42 -24.88 -3.37 -17.63
CA ARG A 42 -25.14 -1.92 -17.44
C ARG A 42 -24.48 -1.27 -16.20
N PRO A 43 -24.56 -1.86 -14.99
CA PRO A 43 -23.88 -1.29 -13.82
C PRO A 43 -22.34 -1.32 -13.94
N ILE A 44 -21.79 -2.32 -14.64
CA ILE A 44 -20.35 -2.42 -14.89
C ILE A 44 -19.92 -1.33 -15.86
N ASP A 45 -20.65 -1.14 -16.96
CA ASP A 45 -20.42 -0.05 -17.92
C ASP A 45 -20.43 1.32 -17.25
N SER A 46 -21.35 1.54 -16.31
CA SER A 46 -21.43 2.81 -15.57
C SER A 46 -20.17 3.07 -14.72
N LYS A 47 -19.62 2.01 -14.09
CA LYS A 47 -18.36 2.09 -13.33
C LYS A 47 -17.16 2.29 -14.25
N LEU A 48 -17.11 1.56 -15.37
CA LEU A 48 -16.02 1.66 -16.36
C LEU A 48 -16.00 3.03 -17.03
N LYS A 49 -17.17 3.60 -17.34
CA LYS A 49 -17.28 4.95 -17.91
C LYS A 49 -16.56 5.98 -17.05
N TYR A 50 -16.78 5.97 -15.73
CA TYR A 50 -16.07 6.87 -14.82
C TYR A 50 -14.56 6.68 -14.87
N GLN A 51 -14.09 5.42 -14.86
CA GLN A 51 -12.65 5.12 -14.92
C GLN A 51 -12.03 5.56 -16.24
N ILE A 52 -12.72 5.35 -17.37
CA ILE A 52 -12.28 5.80 -18.70
C ILE A 52 -12.25 7.32 -18.75
N ASP A 53 -13.33 7.99 -18.34
CA ASP A 53 -13.41 9.45 -18.31
C ASP A 53 -12.33 10.05 -17.41
N LYS A 54 -12.03 9.40 -16.27
CA LYS A 54 -10.92 9.77 -15.39
C LYS A 54 -9.59 9.65 -16.11
N LEU A 55 -9.28 8.49 -16.71
CA LEU A 55 -8.00 8.27 -17.40
C LEU A 55 -7.81 9.23 -18.58
N VAL A 56 -8.87 9.49 -19.36
CA VAL A 56 -8.85 10.47 -20.45
C VAL A 56 -8.61 11.88 -19.90
N LYS A 57 -9.32 12.29 -18.84
CA LYS A 57 -9.09 13.59 -18.19
C LYS A 57 -7.67 13.74 -17.67
N THR A 58 -7.12 12.70 -17.03
CA THR A 58 -5.73 12.74 -16.55
C THR A 58 -4.72 12.83 -17.69
N ALA A 59 -4.97 12.15 -18.81
CA ALA A 59 -4.10 12.21 -19.99
C ALA A 59 -4.16 13.57 -20.70
N VAL A 60 -5.32 14.23 -20.71
CA VAL A 60 -5.53 15.53 -21.38
C VAL A 60 -5.11 16.71 -20.51
N VAL A 61 -5.42 16.68 -19.20
CA VAL A 61 -5.23 17.81 -18.28
C VAL A 61 -3.92 17.69 -17.49
N GLY A 62 -3.30 16.50 -17.42
CA GLY A 62 -2.00 16.29 -16.81
C GLY A 62 -1.99 16.30 -15.28
N THR A 63 -3.09 16.68 -14.63
CA THR A 63 -3.23 16.64 -13.16
C THR A 63 -4.45 15.84 -12.75
N ALA A 64 -4.24 14.89 -11.84
CA ALA A 64 -5.30 14.10 -11.21
C ALA A 64 -5.67 14.77 -9.88
N GLU A 65 -6.11 16.03 -9.94
CA GLU A 65 -6.53 16.77 -8.74
C GLU A 65 -7.86 16.18 -8.26
N ASP A 66 -7.85 15.60 -7.06
CA ASP A 66 -8.99 15.09 -6.29
C ASP A 66 -9.84 13.98 -6.93
N ASP A 67 -9.36 12.73 -6.85
CA ASP A 67 -10.23 11.55 -7.00
C ASP A 67 -10.67 11.01 -5.63
N PRO A 68 -11.96 11.14 -5.26
CA PRO A 68 -12.51 10.57 -4.03
C PRO A 68 -12.34 9.04 -3.90
N GLN A 69 -12.18 8.30 -5.00
CA GLN A 69 -11.93 6.84 -4.96
C GLN A 69 -10.49 6.47 -4.58
N SER A 70 -9.56 7.44 -4.60
CA SER A 70 -8.16 7.20 -4.22
C SER A 70 -7.97 6.98 -2.71
N TYR A 71 -8.93 7.45 -1.89
CA TYR A 71 -8.92 7.34 -0.44
C TYR A 71 -9.41 5.99 0.11
N HIS A 72 -9.43 4.92 -0.71
CA HIS A 72 -9.81 3.60 -0.22
C HIS A 72 -8.73 3.03 0.72
N ALA A 73 -9.18 2.33 1.76
CA ALA A 73 -8.27 1.63 2.67
C ALA A 73 -7.43 0.61 1.88
N ASN A 74 -6.10 0.62 2.07
CA ASN A 74 -5.21 -0.36 1.46
C ASN A 74 -5.03 -1.55 2.42
N PRO A 75 -5.71 -2.69 2.20
CA PRO A 75 -5.64 -3.83 3.11
C PRO A 75 -4.25 -4.48 3.16
N GLY A 76 -3.40 -4.29 2.13
CA GLY A 76 -2.02 -4.78 2.13
C GLY A 76 -1.14 -4.15 3.24
N ASN A 77 -1.49 -2.95 3.71
CA ASN A 77 -0.80 -2.31 4.84
C ASN A 77 -1.15 -2.91 6.21
N LEU A 78 -2.18 -3.76 6.28
CA LEU A 78 -2.56 -4.49 7.50
C LEU A 78 -1.87 -5.85 7.56
N VAL A 79 -1.68 -6.52 6.42
CA VAL A 79 -1.16 -7.90 6.36
C VAL A 79 0.31 -7.99 6.80
N SER A 80 1.14 -6.99 6.52
CA SER A 80 2.53 -6.95 6.97
C SER A 80 2.66 -6.89 8.51
N LYS A 81 1.60 -6.49 9.21
CA LYS A 81 1.58 -6.40 10.68
C LYS A 81 0.94 -7.61 11.34
N THR A 82 0.15 -8.40 10.62
CA THR A 82 -0.48 -9.63 11.11
C THR A 82 0.30 -10.90 10.76
N GLN A 83 1.12 -10.90 9.71
CA GLN A 83 1.97 -12.06 9.38
C GLN A 83 3.28 -12.13 10.19
N ASN A 84 3.61 -11.10 10.97
CA ASN A 84 4.72 -11.17 11.94
C ASN A 84 4.31 -11.78 13.29
N SER A 85 3.06 -12.25 13.43
CA SER A 85 2.55 -12.85 14.66
C SER A 85 2.36 -14.38 14.62
N ASP A 86 2.28 -15.03 13.45
CA ASP A 86 1.89 -16.45 13.38
C ASP A 86 2.45 -17.20 12.15
N ASP A 87 3.78 -17.32 12.00
CA ASP A 87 4.36 -18.45 11.25
C ASP A 87 5.82 -18.72 11.62
N ASP A 88 6.01 -19.59 12.62
CA ASP A 88 7.27 -20.28 12.90
C ASP A 88 7.18 -21.70 12.30
N SER A 89 7.35 -21.80 10.98
CA SER A 89 7.49 -23.09 10.29
C SER A 89 8.44 -23.01 9.10
N SER A 90 9.73 -23.08 9.43
CA SER A 90 10.80 -23.76 8.68
C SER A 90 10.78 -23.70 7.14
N THR A 91 11.65 -22.86 6.55
CA THR A 91 12.59 -23.29 5.50
C THR A 91 13.83 -22.38 5.53
N GLU A 92 14.97 -23.01 5.79
CA GLU A 92 16.32 -22.47 5.94
C GLU A 92 16.87 -21.75 4.70
N SER A 93 17.50 -20.58 4.92
CA SER A 93 18.74 -20.15 4.26
C SER A 93 19.33 -18.94 5.00
N GLU A 94 19.95 -19.24 6.14
CA GLU A 94 21.16 -18.65 6.74
C GLU A 94 21.66 -17.26 6.25
N SER A 95 21.59 -16.29 7.17
CA SER A 95 22.75 -15.46 7.55
C SER A 95 22.47 -14.75 8.88
N THR A 96 22.85 -15.46 9.95
CA THR A 96 23.42 -14.97 11.22
C THR A 96 23.22 -13.49 11.59
N ASP A 97 22.31 -13.23 12.54
CA ASP A 97 22.68 -12.58 13.81
C ASP A 97 21.50 -12.59 14.80
N LYS A 98 21.50 -13.61 15.67
CA LYS A 98 20.72 -13.65 16.91
C LYS A 98 21.60 -13.12 18.04
N LYS A 99 21.32 -11.90 18.52
CA LYS A 99 21.64 -11.28 19.84
C LYS A 99 21.10 -9.84 19.75
N ASP A 100 20.21 -9.30 20.57
CA ASP A 100 19.81 -9.55 21.95
C ASP A 100 18.29 -9.33 22.13
N LYS A 101 17.56 -10.35 22.58
CA LYS A 101 16.32 -10.13 23.34
C LYS A 101 16.62 -10.40 24.81
N SER A 102 17.43 -9.53 25.42
CA SER A 102 17.55 -9.47 26.86
C SER A 102 16.21 -8.99 27.45
N GLY A 103 15.48 -9.93 28.05
CA GLY A 103 14.55 -9.68 29.16
C GLY A 103 13.35 -8.77 28.91
N LYS A 104 12.59 -8.92 27.82
CA LYS A 104 11.24 -8.32 27.77
C LYS A 104 10.24 -9.34 28.27
N SER A 105 9.80 -9.10 29.51
CA SER A 105 8.60 -9.65 30.12
C SER A 105 7.43 -9.69 29.13
N ASN A 106 6.45 -10.57 29.37
CA ASN A 106 5.21 -10.76 28.59
C ASN A 106 4.27 -9.52 28.60
N ILE A 107 4.83 -8.32 28.68
CA ILE A 107 4.17 -7.04 28.85
C ILE A 107 4.06 -6.42 27.46
N TYR A 108 2.83 -6.32 26.98
CA TYR A 108 2.52 -5.60 25.76
C TYR A 108 2.94 -4.12 25.90
N ILE A 109 3.81 -3.66 25.01
CA ILE A 109 4.20 -2.24 24.93
C ILE A 109 3.51 -1.66 23.69
N PRO A 110 2.48 -0.82 23.86
CA PRO A 110 1.83 -0.18 22.72
C PRO A 110 2.81 0.75 21.98
N PRO A 111 2.71 0.85 20.65
CA PRO A 111 3.51 1.80 19.88
C PRO A 111 3.19 3.23 20.31
N LYS A 112 4.22 4.07 20.39
CA LYS A 112 4.04 5.50 20.69
C LYS A 112 3.46 6.20 19.46
N LEU A 113 2.19 6.60 19.52
CA LEU A 113 1.53 7.41 18.50
C LEU A 113 1.88 8.88 18.74
N ALA A 114 2.63 9.49 17.83
CA ALA A 114 2.83 10.94 17.79
C ALA A 114 2.09 11.50 16.58
N ALA A 115 1.51 12.69 16.72
CA ALA A 115 0.90 13.39 15.58
C ALA A 115 2.00 13.71 14.55
N VAL A 116 1.78 13.32 13.30
CA VAL A 116 2.66 13.63 12.17
C VAL A 116 1.84 14.39 11.15
N HIS A 117 2.35 15.52 10.68
CA HIS A 117 1.72 16.28 9.61
C HIS A 117 1.66 15.44 8.32
N PHE A 118 0.47 15.33 7.74
CA PHE A 118 0.27 14.70 6.45
C PHE A 118 0.25 15.80 5.39
N ASP A 119 1.21 15.77 4.48
CA ASP A 119 1.28 16.70 3.36
C ASP A 119 0.65 16.04 2.13
N ASP A 120 -0.54 16.50 1.73
CA ASP A 120 -1.28 15.96 0.57
C ASP A 120 -0.55 16.17 -0.78
N SER A 121 0.41 17.10 -0.82
CA SER A 121 1.19 17.45 -2.01
C SER A 121 2.42 16.56 -2.25
N ILE A 122 2.79 15.70 -1.30
CA ILE A 122 4.01 14.89 -1.42
C ILE A 122 3.69 13.63 -2.24
N SER A 123 4.40 13.47 -3.36
CA SER A 123 4.31 12.25 -4.18
C SER A 123 4.66 11.01 -3.36
N ARG A 124 4.00 9.88 -3.64
CA ARG A 124 4.32 8.58 -3.00
C ARG A 124 5.83 8.25 -3.09
N SER A 125 6.45 8.60 -4.22
CA SER A 125 7.89 8.40 -4.45
C SER A 125 8.78 9.23 -3.52
N GLU A 126 8.36 10.45 -3.18
CA GLU A 126 9.08 11.34 -2.27
C GLU A 126 8.91 10.91 -0.82
N SER A 127 7.71 10.47 -0.44
CA SER A 127 7.43 9.91 0.89
C SER A 127 8.28 8.67 1.19
N GLU A 128 8.44 7.78 0.22
CA GLU A 128 9.31 6.61 0.36
C GLU A 128 10.78 6.98 0.52
N LYS A 129 11.28 7.97 -0.25
CA LYS A 129 12.65 8.48 -0.11
C LYS A 129 12.88 9.05 1.28
N LYS A 130 11.98 9.91 1.76
CA LYS A 130 12.04 10.50 3.12
C LYS A 130 12.04 9.43 4.21
N ASN A 131 11.23 8.38 4.06
CA ASN A 131 11.22 7.25 5.00
C ASN A 131 12.53 6.44 4.97
N LYS A 132 13.10 6.20 3.78
CA LYS A 132 14.42 5.54 3.63
C LYS A 132 15.53 6.36 4.27
N GLU A 133 15.53 7.68 4.09
CA GLU A 133 16.49 8.58 4.74
C GLU A 133 16.36 8.57 6.27
N ARG A 134 15.13 8.61 6.79
CA ARG A 134 14.87 8.48 8.23
C ARG A 134 15.35 7.15 8.78
N ALA A 135 15.14 6.05 8.04
CA ALA A 135 15.63 4.73 8.43
C ALA A 135 17.16 4.69 8.42
N LYS A 136 17.82 5.27 7.41
CA LYS A 136 19.28 5.36 7.33
C LYS A 136 19.86 6.18 8.50
N LYS A 137 19.26 7.32 8.84
CA LYS A 137 19.67 8.13 10.00
C LYS A 137 19.53 7.37 11.32
N GLN A 138 18.42 6.66 11.51
CA GLN A 138 18.21 5.83 12.69
C GLN A 138 19.23 4.68 12.77
N TYR A 139 19.53 4.05 11.65
CA TYR A 139 20.55 3.00 11.58
C TYR A 139 21.95 3.53 11.91
N LEU A 140 22.34 4.68 11.36
CA LEU A 140 23.61 5.34 11.68
C LEU A 140 23.71 5.77 13.14
N ASN A 141 22.58 6.16 13.75
CA ASN A 141 22.49 6.52 15.17
C ASN A 141 22.31 5.29 16.08
N SER A 142 22.26 4.08 15.53
CA SER A 142 22.18 2.86 16.33
C SER A 142 23.50 2.64 17.09
N SER A 143 23.42 1.98 18.26
CA SER A 143 24.60 1.75 19.10
C SER A 143 25.71 1.00 18.37
N VAL A 144 25.34 0.05 17.51
CA VAL A 144 26.29 -0.77 16.73
C VAL A 144 27.09 0.08 15.76
N MET A 145 26.43 0.94 14.98
CA MET A 145 27.11 1.82 14.02
C MET A 145 27.97 2.89 14.71
N ARG A 146 27.57 3.34 15.91
CA ARG A 146 28.37 4.25 16.73
C ARG A 146 29.66 3.59 17.21
N GLU A 147 29.58 2.39 17.78
CA GLU A 147 30.74 1.64 18.26
C GLU A 147 31.75 1.36 17.13
N LEU A 148 31.24 0.92 15.97
CA LEU A 148 32.07 0.67 14.79
C LEU A 148 32.74 1.96 14.30
N ARG A 149 32.03 3.10 14.31
CA ARG A 149 32.62 4.40 13.98
C ARG A 149 33.70 4.82 14.98
N GLU A 150 33.51 4.56 16.27
CA GLU A 150 34.47 4.89 17.33
C GLU A 150 35.76 4.07 17.18
N GLU A 151 35.66 2.77 16.89
CA GLU A 151 36.81 1.87 16.70
C GLU A 151 37.72 2.31 15.54
N TYR A 152 37.15 2.77 14.42
CA TYR A 152 37.91 3.25 13.27
C TYR A 152 38.27 4.74 13.34
N SER A 153 37.90 5.45 14.41
CA SER A 153 38.23 6.86 14.58
C SER A 153 39.48 7.07 15.44
N GLU A 154 40.44 7.86 14.95
CA GLU A 154 41.63 8.28 15.71
C GLU A 154 41.38 9.53 16.58
N ALA A 155 40.13 10.00 16.64
CA ALA A 155 39.77 11.17 17.43
C ALA A 155 39.77 10.82 18.93
N PRO A 156 40.33 11.67 19.82
CA PRO A 156 40.32 11.41 21.25
C PRO A 156 38.87 11.41 21.78
N MET A 157 38.56 10.43 22.63
CA MET A 157 37.24 10.29 23.24
C MET A 157 37.23 10.87 24.67
N GLU A 158 36.19 11.64 25.00
CA GLU A 158 36.00 12.17 26.34
C GLU A 158 35.51 11.06 27.29
N MET A 159 36.41 10.61 28.15
CA MET A 159 36.09 9.61 29.17
C MET A 159 35.61 10.32 30.44
N SER A 160 34.32 10.22 30.76
CA SER A 160 33.79 10.72 32.03
C SER A 160 33.92 9.64 33.12
N THR A 161 34.52 10.00 34.26
CA THR A 161 34.72 9.09 35.40
C THR A 161 33.48 8.98 36.32
N GLY A 162 32.34 9.58 35.94
CA GLY A 162 31.11 9.64 36.72
C GLY A 162 29.92 8.84 36.15
N ASN A 163 28.76 8.90 36.82
CA ASN A 163 27.54 8.21 36.40
C ASN A 163 27.13 8.62 34.97
N HIS A 164 27.06 7.65 34.05
CA HIS A 164 26.72 7.85 32.63
C HIS A 164 25.40 8.59 32.40
N VAL A 165 24.39 8.35 33.24
CA VAL A 165 23.09 9.03 33.18
C VAL A 165 23.24 10.54 33.38
N LYS A 166 24.05 10.97 34.34
CA LYS A 166 24.29 12.40 34.60
C LYS A 166 24.99 13.05 33.42
N HIS A 167 25.88 12.33 32.74
CA HIS A 167 26.56 12.82 31.55
C HIS A 167 25.59 13.03 30.38
N SER A 168 24.67 12.09 30.13
CA SER A 168 23.66 12.25 29.07
C SER A 168 22.72 13.44 29.31
N ILE A 169 22.37 13.69 30.57
CA ILE A 169 21.53 14.83 30.98
C ILE A 169 22.33 16.13 30.83
N SER A 170 23.57 16.17 31.32
CA SER A 170 24.45 17.34 31.20
C SER A 170 24.71 17.74 29.75
N LYS A 171 24.89 16.77 28.85
CA LYS A 171 25.09 17.04 27.42
C LYS A 171 23.84 17.65 26.79
N TYR A 172 22.66 17.12 27.14
CA TYR A 172 21.38 17.66 26.68
C TYR A 172 21.14 19.09 27.20
N GLU A 173 21.51 19.37 28.45
CA GLU A 173 21.43 20.71 29.04
C GLU A 173 22.39 21.69 28.34
N GLN A 174 23.61 21.27 28.03
CA GLN A 174 24.57 22.07 27.26
C GLN A 174 24.05 22.40 25.87
N GLU A 175 23.55 21.40 25.13
CA GLU A 175 22.93 21.62 23.81
C GLU A 175 21.79 22.63 23.91
N LYS A 176 20.94 22.55 24.95
CA LYS A 176 19.85 23.51 25.15
C LYS A 176 20.36 24.93 25.34
N THR A 177 21.42 25.11 26.14
CA THR A 177 22.01 26.44 26.40
C THR A 177 22.77 27.03 25.21
N GLU A 178 23.28 26.19 24.29
CA GLU A 178 23.95 26.67 23.07
C GLU A 178 22.97 27.21 22.02
N TYR A 179 21.71 26.76 22.04
CA TYR A 179 20.66 27.18 21.11
C TYR A 179 19.72 28.26 21.66
N GLU A 180 19.83 28.62 22.95
CA GLU A 180 19.14 29.76 23.60
C GLU A 180 19.95 31.05 23.48
#